data_AF-A0A920A2W8-F1
#
_entry.id   AF-A0A920A2W8-F1
#
_cell.length_a   1.000
_cell.length_b   1.000
_cell.length_c   1.000
_cell.angle_alpha   90.00
_cell.angle_beta   90.00
_cell.angle_gamma   90.00
#
_symmetry.space_group_name_H-M   'P 1'
#
loop_
_entity.id
_entity.type
_entity.pdbx_description
1 polymer ?
#
loop_
_entity_poly.entity_id
_entity_poly.type
_entity_poly.pdbx_seq_one_letter_code
_entity_poly.pdbx_strand_id
1 'polypeptide(L)'
;MIIHNAPFDLGFLNYEFNLISSSYPKLEDICDVEDSLVIARDKYPGQRNSLDALSKRFEINSYDRTFHGAMLDANILADVYFHLTGGQSKFEFESNHALDSGINDATSNLDDTDIQIHAFNATEEDIKANQERINEIESKYEIKSIWNQS
;
A
#
# COMPACT_ATOMS: atom_id res chain seq x y z
N MET A 1 11.35 9.63 -9.77
CA MET A 1 10.42 9.88 -10.89
C MET A 1 9.77 8.56 -11.26
N ILE A 2 8.44 8.50 -11.33
CA ILE A 2 7.72 7.26 -11.67
C ILE A 2 7.17 7.40 -13.08
N ILE A 3 7.48 6.46 -13.96
CA ILE A 3 7.03 6.46 -15.36
C ILE A 3 6.41 5.10 -15.67
N HIS A 4 5.38 5.09 -16.52
CA HIS A 4 4.81 3.86 -17.05
C HIS A 4 5.43 3.56 -18.41
N ASN A 5 6.25 2.51 -18.51
CA ASN A 5 7.09 2.23 -19.68
C ASN A 5 8.22 3.28 -19.85
N ALA A 6 9.05 3.40 -18.81
CA ALA A 6 10.11 4.39 -18.70
C ALA A 6 11.01 4.57 -19.95
N PRO A 7 11.39 3.52 -20.70
CA PRO A 7 12.24 3.69 -21.88
C PRO A 7 11.66 4.59 -22.96
N PHE A 8 10.33 4.71 -23.05
CA PHE A 8 9.67 5.57 -24.03
C PHE A 8 9.84 7.05 -23.69
N ASP A 9 9.38 7.46 -22.50
CA ASP A 9 9.42 8.87 -22.09
C ASP A 9 10.87 9.34 -21.85
N LEU A 10 11.74 8.50 -21.28
CA LEU A 10 13.16 8.86 -21.10
C LEU A 10 13.86 9.09 -22.44
N GLY A 11 13.60 8.23 -23.43
CA GLY A 11 14.14 8.41 -24.78
C GLY A 11 13.72 9.73 -25.39
N PHE A 12 12.44 10.09 -25.23
CA PHE A 12 11.89 11.35 -25.73
C PHE A 12 12.48 12.56 -25.00
N LEU A 13 12.47 12.57 -23.67
CA LEU A 13 12.96 13.68 -22.86
C LEU A 13 14.46 13.92 -23.04
N ASN A 14 15.26 12.85 -23.04
CA ASN A 14 16.70 12.96 -23.27
C ASN A 14 17.04 13.47 -24.68
N TYR A 15 16.26 13.06 -25.69
CA TYR A 15 16.43 13.57 -27.05
C TYR A 15 16.13 15.07 -27.13
N GLU A 16 15.01 15.52 -26.55
CA GLU A 16 14.64 16.93 -26.50
C GLU A 16 15.64 17.78 -25.71
N PHE A 17 16.17 17.28 -24.59
CA PHE A 17 17.23 17.99 -23.86
C PHE A 17 18.50 18.16 -24.69
N ASN A 18 18.88 17.13 -25.45
CA ASN A 18 20.04 17.20 -26.33
C ASN A 18 19.83 18.19 -27.49
N LEU A 19 18.60 18.36 -27.99
CA LEU A 19 18.27 19.38 -28.98
C LEU A 19 18.45 20.81 -28.45
N ILE A 20 18.14 21.04 -27.17
CA ILE A 20 18.29 22.35 -26.54
C ILE A 20 19.76 22.65 -26.25
N SER A 21 20.46 21.70 -25.63
CA SER A 21 21.90 21.82 -25.38
C SER A 21 22.51 20.46 -25.01
N SER A 22 23.59 20.09 -25.69
CA SER A 22 24.38 18.89 -25.36
C SER A 22 25.12 18.97 -24.01
N SER A 23 24.98 20.08 -23.29
CA SER A 23 25.53 20.24 -21.94
C SER A 23 24.58 19.76 -20.84
N TYR A 24 23.31 19.48 -21.15
CA TYR A 24 22.39 18.93 -20.16
C TYR A 24 22.73 17.46 -19.88
N PRO A 25 22.83 17.04 -18.60
CA PRO A 25 22.98 15.64 -18.25
C PRO A 25 21.72 14.85 -18.63
N LYS A 26 21.83 13.53 -18.72
CA LYS A 26 20.65 12.70 -18.96
C LYS A 26 19.75 12.71 -17.73
N LEU A 27 18.47 12.45 -17.94
CA LEU A 27 17.48 12.50 -16.88
C LEU A 27 17.75 11.44 -15.80
N GLU A 28 18.25 10.29 -16.20
CA GLU A 28 18.66 9.18 -15.32
C GLU A 28 19.87 9.53 -14.45
N ASP A 29 20.71 10.49 -14.86
CA ASP A 29 21.87 10.91 -14.09
C ASP A 29 21.51 11.90 -12.96
N ILE A 30 20.33 12.53 -13.05
CA ILE A 30 19.88 13.56 -12.10
C ILE A 30 18.71 13.12 -11.22
N CYS A 31 17.97 12.09 -11.61
CA CYS A 31 16.85 11.59 -10.83
C CYS A 31 16.70 10.08 -10.94
N ASP A 32 16.34 9.45 -9.81
CA ASP A 32 16.02 8.03 -9.79
C ASP A 32 14.71 7.80 -10.56
N VAL A 33 14.73 6.89 -11.54
CA VAL A 33 13.58 6.59 -12.39
C VAL A 33 13.07 5.18 -12.09
N GLU A 34 11.80 5.08 -11.75
CA GLU A 34 11.12 3.83 -11.43
C GLU A 34 10.09 3.50 -12.52
N ASP A 35 10.17 2.29 -13.10
CA ASP A 35 9.23 1.84 -14.13
C ASP A 35 8.07 1.04 -13.51
N SER A 36 6.92 1.71 -13.40
CA SER A 36 5.69 1.09 -12.89
C SER A 36 5.21 -0.11 -13.71
N LEU A 37 5.57 -0.21 -15.00
CA LEU A 37 5.19 -1.35 -15.84
C LEU A 37 5.93 -2.62 -15.44
N VAL A 38 7.18 -2.51 -15.00
CA VAL A 38 7.96 -3.65 -14.48
C VAL A 38 7.32 -4.14 -13.20
N ILE A 39 7.01 -3.24 -12.26
CA ILE A 39 6.30 -3.55 -11.02
C ILE A 39 4.95 -4.24 -11.31
N ALA A 40 4.19 -3.74 -12.28
CA ALA A 40 2.92 -4.33 -12.67
C ALA A 40 3.07 -5.73 -13.31
N ARG A 41 4.12 -5.95 -14.11
CA ARG A 41 4.42 -7.26 -14.71
C ARG A 41 4.82 -8.30 -13.68
N ASP A 42 5.58 -7.90 -12.67
CA ASP A 42 5.98 -8.80 -11.59
C ASP A 42 4.77 -9.19 -10.72
N LYS A 43 3.88 -8.22 -10.42
CA LYS A 43 2.66 -8.47 -9.64
C LYS A 43 1.58 -9.25 -10.40
N TYR A 44 1.44 -9.01 -11.70
CA TYR A 44 0.42 -9.62 -12.56
C TYR A 44 1.04 -10.22 -13.83
N PRO A 45 1.77 -11.33 -13.72
CA PRO A 45 2.41 -11.96 -14.86
C PRO A 45 1.37 -12.52 -15.85
N GLY A 46 1.63 -12.36 -17.15
CA GLY A 46 0.77 -12.83 -18.23
C GLY A 46 -0.54 -12.06 -18.44
N GLN A 47 -0.77 -10.99 -17.68
CA GLN A 47 -1.98 -10.17 -17.77
C GLN A 47 -1.71 -8.84 -18.51
N ARG A 48 -2.78 -8.15 -18.90
CA ARG A 48 -2.67 -6.82 -19.52
C ARG A 48 -2.31 -5.80 -18.43
N ASN A 49 -1.08 -5.28 -18.48
CA ASN A 49 -0.54 -4.31 -17.52
C ASN A 49 -0.44 -2.90 -18.10
N SER A 50 -1.27 -2.56 -19.09
CA SER A 50 -1.42 -1.18 -19.55
C SER A 50 -2.12 -0.34 -18.49
N LEU A 51 -1.82 0.96 -18.44
CA LEU A 51 -2.43 1.91 -17.49
C LEU A 51 -3.97 1.82 -17.44
N ASP A 52 -4.66 1.75 -18.59
CA ASP A 52 -6.13 1.57 -18.67
C ASP A 52 -6.61 0.26 -18.03
N ALA A 53 -5.83 -0.81 -18.15
CA ALA A 53 -6.17 -2.11 -17.58
C ALA A 53 -5.98 -2.13 -16.06
N LEU A 54 -4.94 -1.45 -15.57
CA LEU A 54 -4.68 -1.29 -14.14
C LEU A 54 -5.69 -0.35 -13.48
N SER A 55 -6.03 0.77 -14.14
CA SER A 55 -7.07 1.71 -13.69
C SER A 55 -8.42 1.00 -13.52
N LYS A 56 -8.82 0.17 -14.49
CA LYS A 56 -10.04 -0.64 -14.39
C LYS A 56 -9.97 -1.67 -13.26
N ARG A 57 -8.81 -2.32 -13.06
CA ARG A 57 -8.62 -3.33 -12.02
C ARG A 57 -8.76 -2.74 -10.62
N PHE A 58 -8.25 -1.53 -10.41
CA PHE A 58 -8.30 -0.84 -9.12
C PHE A 58 -9.53 0.05 -8.95
N GLU A 59 -10.49 -0.03 -9.88
CA GLU A 59 -11.75 0.75 -9.86
C GLU A 59 -11.53 2.26 -9.74
N ILE A 60 -10.44 2.77 -10.33
CA ILE A 60 -10.07 4.18 -10.33
C ILE A 60 -10.96 4.91 -11.35
N ASN A 61 -12.12 5.38 -10.90
CA ASN A 61 -13.22 5.85 -11.77
C ASN A 61 -13.52 7.36 -11.67
N SER A 62 -12.75 8.13 -10.90
CA SER A 62 -13.19 9.47 -10.47
C SER A 62 -12.64 10.64 -11.29
N TYR A 63 -11.95 10.40 -12.40
CA TYR A 63 -11.35 11.48 -13.15
C TYR A 63 -12.24 11.99 -14.28
N ASP A 64 -12.62 13.26 -14.17
CA ASP A 64 -13.40 13.97 -15.17
C ASP A 64 -12.58 14.07 -16.48
N ARG A 65 -13.04 13.39 -17.54
CA ARG A 65 -12.29 13.20 -18.81
C ARG A 65 -12.20 14.47 -19.67
N THR A 66 -12.50 15.62 -19.09
CA THR A 66 -12.50 16.93 -19.74
C THR A 66 -11.08 17.43 -20.01
N PHE A 67 -10.09 17.07 -19.18
CA PHE A 67 -8.68 17.40 -19.39
C PHE A 67 -7.93 16.24 -20.06
N HIS A 68 -7.38 16.49 -21.24
CA HIS A 68 -6.89 15.45 -22.14
C HIS A 68 -5.41 15.10 -21.90
N GLY A 69 -5.15 13.80 -21.71
CA GLY A 69 -3.86 13.16 -21.97
C GLY A 69 -2.97 13.06 -20.74
N ALA A 70 -1.84 13.77 -20.75
CA ALA A 70 -0.73 13.50 -19.84
C ALA A 70 -1.01 13.81 -18.35
N MET A 71 -1.75 14.89 -18.04
CA MET A 71 -2.03 15.25 -16.64
C MET A 71 -3.00 14.25 -16.01
N LEU A 72 -4.00 13.82 -16.77
CA LEU A 72 -4.92 12.79 -16.34
C LEU A 72 -4.20 11.45 -16.16
N ASP A 73 -3.37 11.08 -17.13
CA ASP A 73 -2.58 9.84 -17.07
C ASP A 73 -1.59 9.86 -15.90
N ALA A 74 -1.00 11.00 -15.56
CA ALA A 74 -0.13 11.16 -14.39
C ALA A 74 -0.88 10.96 -13.07
N ASN A 75 -2.10 11.48 -12.95
CA ASN A 75 -2.95 11.26 -11.77
C ASN A 75 -3.36 9.79 -11.64
N ILE A 76 -3.81 9.19 -12.74
CA ILE A 76 -4.14 7.76 -12.78
C ILE A 76 -2.92 6.91 -12.43
N LEU A 77 -1.75 7.26 -12.95
CA LEU A 77 -0.49 6.56 -12.67
C LEU A 77 -0.13 6.66 -11.19
N ALA A 78 -0.33 7.82 -10.55
CA ALA A 78 -0.08 7.97 -9.12
C ALA A 78 -0.96 7.00 -8.31
N ASP A 79 -2.26 6.96 -8.57
CA ASP A 79 -3.18 6.03 -7.88
C ASP A 79 -2.84 4.57 -8.16
N VAL A 80 -2.56 4.23 -9.43
CA VAL A 80 -2.16 2.88 -9.82
C VAL A 80 -0.89 2.48 -9.09
N TYR A 81 0.11 3.37 -9.03
CA TYR A 81 1.35 3.12 -8.33
C TYR A 81 1.11 2.90 -6.83
N PHE A 82 0.28 3.72 -6.18
CA PHE A 82 -0.12 3.49 -4.79
C PHE A 82 -0.77 2.12 -4.60
N HIS A 83 -1.61 1.63 -5.50
CA HIS A 83 -2.18 0.29 -5.40
C HIS A 83 -1.18 -0.84 -5.71
N LEU A 84 -0.18 -0.56 -6.56
CA LEU A 84 0.89 -1.49 -6.87
C LEU A 84 1.82 -1.68 -5.68
N THR A 85 2.27 -0.58 -5.05
CA THR A 85 3.25 -0.59 -3.94
C THR A 85 2.63 -0.59 -2.55
N GLY A 86 1.36 -0.19 -2.43
CA GLY A 86 0.64 0.02 -1.17
C GLY A 86 -0.67 -0.76 -1.10
N GLY A 87 -0.67 -2.00 -1.59
CA GLY A 87 -1.73 -2.94 -1.21
C GLY A 87 -1.79 -3.03 0.32
N GLN A 88 -3.00 -3.20 0.88
CA GLN A 88 -3.18 -3.41 2.32
C GLN A 88 -2.03 -4.27 2.84
N SER A 89 -1.32 -3.81 3.87
CA SER A 89 -0.52 -4.69 4.72
C SER A 89 -1.48 -5.81 5.06
N LYS A 90 -1.34 -6.93 4.36
CA LYS A 90 -2.12 -8.11 4.59
C LYS A 90 -1.83 -8.39 6.05
N PHE A 91 -2.81 -8.14 6.92
CA PHE A 91 -2.77 -8.68 8.27
C PHE A 91 -2.79 -10.18 8.01
N GLU A 92 -1.60 -10.76 7.85
CA GLU A 92 -1.42 -12.19 7.83
C GLU A 92 -1.78 -12.64 9.25
N PHE A 93 -3.07 -12.85 9.47
CA PHE A 93 -3.50 -13.81 10.45
C PHE A 93 -2.96 -15.14 9.94
N GLU A 94 -1.93 -15.66 10.60
CA GLU A 94 -1.50 -17.04 10.45
C GLU A 94 -2.71 -17.94 10.70
N SER A 95 -3.38 -18.35 9.63
CA SER A 95 -4.29 -19.46 9.70
C SER A 95 -3.41 -20.71 9.78
N ASN A 96 -3.28 -21.26 10.99
CA ASN A 96 -2.74 -22.60 11.21
C ASN A 96 -3.62 -23.63 10.48
N HIS A 97 -3.45 -23.72 9.17
CA HIS A 97 -3.89 -24.86 8.40
C HIS A 97 -2.90 -25.99 8.66
N ALA A 98 -3.16 -26.74 9.73
CA ALA A 98 -2.59 -28.06 9.92
C ALA A 98 -3.01 -28.96 8.76
N LEU A 99 -2.22 -28.93 7.68
CA LEU A 99 -2.19 -29.97 6.66
C LEU A 99 -1.08 -30.92 7.03
N ASP A 100 -1.53 -32.07 7.53
CA ASP A 100 -0.81 -33.32 7.69
C ASP A 100 0.03 -33.65 6.45
N SER A 101 1.35 -33.45 6.55
CA SER A 101 2.36 -34.07 5.70
C SER A 101 3.72 -33.89 6.36
N GLY A 102 4.27 -34.99 6.89
CA GLY A 102 5.53 -35.03 7.61
C GLY A 102 6.70 -34.44 6.82
N ILE A 103 7.25 -33.37 7.36
CA ILE A 103 8.64 -32.96 7.14
C ILE A 103 9.19 -32.55 8.50
N ASN A 104 10.35 -33.12 8.82
CA ASN A 104 11.04 -32.98 10.08
C ASN A 104 11.38 -31.51 10.38
N ASP A 105 11.00 -31.10 11.59
CA ASP A 105 11.87 -30.48 12.58
C ASP A 105 12.64 -29.22 12.15
N ALA A 106 11.98 -28.09 12.30
CA ALA A 106 12.58 -26.88 12.86
C ALA A 106 11.49 -26.13 13.61
N THR A 107 10.96 -26.73 14.68
CA THR A 107 10.29 -25.94 15.72
C THR A 107 11.36 -25.05 16.33
N SER A 108 11.43 -23.78 15.90
CA SER A 108 12.12 -22.76 16.67
C SER A 108 11.41 -22.70 18.02
N ASN A 109 11.97 -23.36 19.03
CA ASN A 109 11.69 -23.03 20.41
C ASN A 109 12.06 -21.56 20.56
N LEU A 110 11.07 -20.69 20.52
CA LEU A 110 11.19 -19.37 21.10
C LEU A 110 11.30 -19.63 22.61
N ASP A 111 12.53 -19.77 23.09
CA ASP A 111 12.83 -19.79 24.52
C ASP A 111 12.44 -18.41 25.08
N ASP A 112 11.16 -18.26 25.42
CA ASP A 112 10.53 -17.02 25.89
C ASP A 112 10.87 -16.72 27.37
N THR A 113 11.96 -17.30 27.86
CA THR A 113 12.31 -17.31 29.29
C THR A 113 13.03 -16.05 29.75
N ASP A 114 13.36 -15.12 28.84
CA ASP A 114 14.11 -13.90 29.14
C ASP A 114 13.45 -12.60 28.64
N ILE A 115 12.20 -12.64 28.16
CA ILE A 115 11.48 -11.42 27.77
C ILE A 115 10.80 -10.80 29.00
N GLN A 116 11.37 -9.71 29.52
CA GLN A 116 10.71 -8.90 30.54
C GLN A 116 9.56 -8.07 29.96
N ILE A 117 8.37 -8.68 29.91
CA ILE A 117 7.14 -7.99 29.54
C ILE A 117 6.75 -7.07 30.70
N HIS A 118 6.81 -5.76 30.47
CA HIS A 118 6.29 -4.79 31.42
C HIS A 118 4.78 -4.66 31.22
N ALA A 119 4.00 -5.13 32.19
CA ALA A 119 2.56 -4.94 32.20
C ALA A 119 2.25 -3.48 32.55
N PHE A 120 1.71 -2.73 31.59
CA PHE A 120 1.13 -1.41 31.85
C PHE A 120 -0.34 -1.58 32.18
N ASN A 121 -0.72 -1.21 33.40
CA ASN A 121 -2.13 -1.12 33.78
C ASN A 121 -2.67 0.26 33.37
N ALA A 122 -3.93 0.30 32.95
CA ALA A 122 -4.63 1.55 32.72
C ALA A 122 -4.68 2.37 34.02
N THR A 123 -4.52 3.67 33.92
CA THR A 123 -4.66 4.56 35.08
C THR A 123 -6.13 4.74 35.45
N GLU A 124 -6.42 5.23 36.67
CA GLU A 124 -7.80 5.51 37.09
C GLU A 124 -8.48 6.55 36.17
N GLU A 125 -7.70 7.48 35.62
CA GLU A 125 -8.18 8.49 34.67
C GLU A 125 -8.58 7.85 33.33
N ASP A 126 -7.76 6.93 32.81
CA ASP A 126 -8.05 6.20 31.56
C ASP A 126 -9.31 5.33 31.70
N ILE A 127 -9.47 4.65 32.84
CA ILE A 127 -10.65 3.81 33.13
C ILE A 127 -11.91 4.67 33.16
N LYS A 128 -11.84 5.85 33.79
CA LYS A 128 -12.96 6.79 33.86
C LYS A 128 -13.32 7.34 32.47
N ALA A 129 -12.34 7.78 31.70
CA ALA A 129 -12.54 8.28 30.34
C ALA A 129 -13.16 7.19 29.43
N ASN A 130 -12.70 5.94 29.57
CA ASN A 130 -13.29 4.80 28.87
C ASN A 130 -14.76 4.58 29.27
N GLN A 131 -15.09 4.66 30.56
CA GLN A 131 -16.49 4.50 31.01
C GLN A 131 -17.40 5.62 30.48
N GLU A 132 -16.92 6.86 30.46
CA GLU A 132 -17.66 7.99 29.88
C GLU A 132 -17.92 7.79 28.38
N ARG A 133 -16.89 7.35 27.65
CA ARG A 133 -16.98 7.01 26.22
C ARG A 133 -18.02 5.91 25.95
N ILE A 134 -18.03 4.86 26.77
CA ILE A 134 -19.00 3.76 26.64
C ILE A 134 -20.42 4.26 26.90
N ASN A 135 -20.63 5.05 27.95
CA ASN A 135 -21.95 5.62 28.27
C ASN A 135 -22.45 6.54 27.15
N GLU A 136 -21.57 7.33 26.51
CA GLU A 136 -21.92 8.15 25.34
C GLU A 136 -22.40 7.28 24.16
N ILE A 137 -21.71 6.16 23.89
CA ILE A 137 -22.09 5.22 22.83
C ILE A 137 -23.46 4.60 23.14
N GLU A 138 -23.69 4.14 24.37
CA GLU A 138 -24.96 3.55 24.77
C GLU A 138 -26.11 4.57 24.67
N SER A 139 -25.87 5.80 25.12
CA SER A 139 -26.85 6.88 25.01
C SER A 139 -27.16 7.28 23.57
N LYS A 140 -26.16 7.28 22.68
CA LYS A 140 -26.32 7.73 21.29
C LYS A 140 -27.04 6.72 20.42
N TYR A 141 -26.83 5.44 20.69
CA TYR A 141 -27.36 4.35 19.86
C TYR A 141 -28.50 3.57 20.55
N GLU A 142 -28.87 3.94 21.78
CA GLU A 142 -29.89 3.25 22.60
C GLU A 142 -29.64 1.73 22.72
N ILE A 143 -28.38 1.32 22.66
CA ILE A 143 -27.93 -0.07 22.79
C ILE A 143 -27.13 -0.25 24.07
N LYS A 144 -27.16 -1.44 24.65
CA LYS A 144 -26.26 -1.83 25.74
C LYS A 144 -24.97 -2.40 25.16
N SER A 145 -23.83 -1.86 25.57
CA SER A 145 -22.52 -2.34 25.13
C SER A 145 -22.21 -3.72 25.71
N ILE A 146 -21.45 -4.53 24.97
CA ILE A 146 -20.97 -5.84 25.45
C ILE A 146 -20.01 -5.67 26.64
N TRP A 147 -19.28 -4.56 26.69
CA TRP A 147 -18.36 -4.21 27.78
C TRP A 147 -19.07 -4.09 29.13
N ASN A 148 -20.26 -3.47 29.17
CA ASN A 148 -21.08 -3.35 30.38
C ASN A 148 -22.02 -4.56 30.62
N GLN A 149 -21.83 -5.67 29.88
CA GLN A 149 -22.61 -6.90 30.03
C GLN A 149 -21.86 -8.04 30.73
N SER A 150 -20.55 -7.90 30.97
CA SER A 150 -19.74 -8.86 31.73
C SER A 150 -19.67 -8.53 33.22
#